data_AF-A0A151E3Q4-F1
#
_entry.id   AF-A0A151E3Q4-F1
#
_cell.length_a   1.000
_cell.length_b   1.000
_cell.length_c   1.000
_cell.angle_alpha   90.00
_cell.angle_beta   90.00
_cell.angle_gamma   90.00
#
_symmetry.space_group_name_H-M   'P 1'
#
loop_
_entity.id
_entity.type
_entity.pdbx_description
1 polymer ?
#
loop_
_entity_poly.entity_id
_entity_poly.type
_entity_poly.pdbx_seq_one_letter_code
_entity_poly.pdbx_strand_id
1 'polypeptide(L)'
;MTKKKTIIVPAINLDIENEALINEYLKDAEAVGLTERTIENYKSCLKKFSSVIDKSLMDVDISDLIVFKKYLETQRNRYTIPFSPKTISRYFSAIESFYEFLEFEEYIDKSLMPKFRRRYLKRLRRKTRSNGSSNRKLITVDEMSMLLNSIMDPRDKAVIMLLAKTGIRRQECSNIEIKD
;
A
#
# COMPACT_ATOMS: atom_id res chain seq x y z
N MET A 1 -8.85 26.46 23.54
CA MET A 1 -9.48 25.26 24.14
C MET A 1 -10.19 24.54 23.02
N THR A 2 -9.47 23.65 22.34
CA THR A 2 -9.95 22.92 21.16
C THR A 2 -10.86 21.79 21.64
N LYS A 3 -12.14 21.83 21.25
CA LYS A 3 -13.10 20.78 21.58
C LYS A 3 -12.74 19.55 20.75
N LYS A 4 -12.11 18.55 21.38
CA LYS A 4 -11.98 17.21 20.79
C LYS A 4 -13.38 16.73 20.40
N LYS A 5 -13.55 16.29 19.16
CA LYS A 5 -14.78 15.61 18.70
C LYS A 5 -14.80 14.23 19.38
N THR A 6 -15.27 14.18 20.62
CA THR A 6 -15.31 12.95 21.41
C THR A 6 -16.43 12.07 20.84
N ILE A 7 -16.04 11.03 20.11
CA ILE A 7 -16.93 9.87 19.92
C ILE A 7 -16.99 9.19 21.29
N ILE A 8 -18.00 9.52 22.09
CA ILE A 8 -18.25 8.84 23.37
C ILE A 8 -18.76 7.44 23.02
N VAL A 9 -17.88 6.44 22.97
CA VAL A 9 -18.26 5.04 22.94
C VAL A 9 -17.71 4.37 24.20
N PRO A 10 -18.56 3.91 25.12
CA PRO A 10 -18.12 3.33 26.38
C PRO A 10 -17.51 1.96 26.13
N ALA A 11 -16.21 1.76 26.41
CA ALA A 11 -15.46 0.50 26.65
C ALA A 11 -15.74 -0.76 25.77
N ILE A 12 -16.57 -0.66 24.73
CA ILE A 12 -16.99 -1.76 23.87
C ILE A 12 -16.13 -1.68 22.60
N ASN A 13 -14.99 -2.33 22.77
CA ASN A 13 -14.07 -2.89 21.77
C ASN A 13 -13.31 -1.87 20.91
N LEU A 14 -12.07 -1.61 21.31
CA LEU A 14 -11.06 -0.85 20.56
C LEU A 14 -10.99 -1.20 19.06
N ASP A 15 -11.20 -2.47 18.73
CA ASP A 15 -11.25 -2.95 17.35
C ASP A 15 -12.41 -2.31 16.54
N ILE A 16 -13.57 -2.08 17.16
CA ILE A 16 -14.73 -1.46 16.54
C ILE A 16 -14.45 0.03 16.27
N GLU A 17 -13.85 0.73 17.22
CA GLU A 17 -13.46 2.14 17.07
C GLU A 17 -12.45 2.30 15.93
N ASN A 18 -11.37 1.52 15.95
CA ASN A 18 -10.35 1.57 14.93
C ASN A 18 -10.90 1.17 13.54
N GLU A 19 -11.79 0.19 13.47
CA GLU A 19 -12.45 -0.18 12.22
C GLU A 19 -13.37 0.93 11.70
N ALA A 20 -14.10 1.64 12.59
CA ALA A 20 -14.92 2.78 12.22
C ALA A 20 -14.07 3.90 11.60
N LEU A 21 -12.96 4.29 12.25
CA LEU A 21 -12.05 5.31 11.75
C LEU A 21 -11.45 4.95 10.38
N ILE A 22 -11.04 3.69 10.22
CA ILE A 22 -10.54 3.21 8.93
C ILE A 22 -11.64 3.31 7.87
N ASN A 23 -12.88 2.91 8.18
CA ASN A 23 -13.98 2.97 7.21
C ASN A 23 -14.36 4.40 6.84
N GLU A 24 -14.33 5.35 7.77
CA GLU A 24 -14.52 6.78 7.47
C GLU A 24 -13.44 7.28 6.52
N TYR A 25 -12.18 6.99 6.81
CA TYR A 25 -11.07 7.33 5.93
C TYR A 25 -11.21 6.72 4.52
N LEU A 26 -11.70 5.49 4.40
CA LEU A 26 -11.86 4.87 3.07
C LEU A 26 -12.91 5.57 2.21
N LYS A 27 -13.96 6.13 2.84
CA LYS A 27 -14.95 6.96 2.14
C LYS A 27 -14.37 8.30 1.71
N ASP A 28 -13.57 8.92 2.58
CA ASP A 28 -12.84 10.14 2.22
C ASP A 28 -11.85 9.89 1.08
N ALA A 29 -11.10 8.80 1.14
CA ALA A 29 -10.16 8.39 0.10
C ALA A 29 -10.84 8.20 -1.27
N GLU A 30 -12.06 7.67 -1.28
CA GLU A 30 -12.90 7.57 -2.47
C GLU A 30 -13.32 8.97 -2.97
N ALA A 31 -13.76 9.85 -2.08
CA ALA A 31 -14.14 11.23 -2.42
C ALA A 31 -12.97 12.06 -2.97
N VAL A 32 -11.74 11.82 -2.49
CA VAL A 32 -10.49 12.42 -3.00
C VAL A 32 -10.12 11.91 -4.40
N GLY A 33 -10.73 10.80 -4.85
CA GLY A 33 -10.50 10.22 -6.17
C GLY A 33 -9.34 9.22 -6.22
N LEU A 34 -8.98 8.59 -5.09
CA LEU A 34 -8.04 7.47 -5.11
C LEU A 34 -8.65 6.29 -5.86
N THR A 35 -7.84 5.61 -6.68
CA THR A 35 -8.28 4.39 -7.37
C THR A 35 -8.70 3.32 -6.37
N GLU A 36 -9.73 2.53 -6.68
CA GLU A 36 -10.18 1.39 -5.86
C GLU A 36 -9.02 0.49 -5.42
N ARG A 37 -8.12 0.15 -6.35
CA ARG A 37 -6.92 -0.64 -6.05
C ARG A 37 -6.03 -0.02 -4.97
N THR A 38 -5.93 1.30 -4.94
CA THR A 38 -5.13 2.02 -3.92
C THR A 38 -5.86 2.00 -2.57
N ILE A 39 -7.17 2.21 -2.56
CA ILE A 39 -8.04 2.11 -1.38
C ILE A 39 -7.94 0.72 -0.75
N GLU A 40 -8.05 -0.36 -1.53
CA GLU A 40 -7.88 -1.75 -1.06
C GLU A 40 -6.51 -1.99 -0.41
N ASN A 41 -5.45 -1.49 -1.06
CA ASN A 41 -4.09 -1.60 -0.53
C ASN A 41 -3.95 -0.85 0.79
N TYR A 42 -4.53 0.35 0.89
CA TYR A 42 -4.49 1.17 2.09
C TYR A 42 -5.30 0.54 3.22
N LYS A 43 -6.52 0.07 2.96
CA LYS A 43 -7.35 -0.71 3.90
C LYS A 43 -6.56 -1.88 4.48
N SER A 44 -5.93 -2.68 3.63
CA SER A 44 -5.11 -3.82 4.05
C SER A 44 -3.94 -3.41 4.94
N CYS A 45 -3.28 -2.29 4.60
CA CYS A 45 -2.19 -1.75 5.40
C CYS A 45 -2.65 -1.24 6.76
N LEU A 46 -3.76 -0.51 6.82
CA LEU A 46 -4.31 0.09 8.04
C LEU A 46 -4.90 -0.97 8.98
N LYS A 47 -5.64 -1.95 8.45
CA LYS A 47 -6.10 -3.10 9.26
C LYS A 47 -4.93 -3.83 9.90
N LYS A 48 -3.85 -4.04 9.14
CA LYS A 48 -2.65 -4.67 9.69
C LYS A 48 -1.98 -3.82 10.77
N PHE A 49 -1.95 -2.50 10.56
CA PHE A 49 -1.43 -1.56 11.56
C PHE A 49 -2.25 -1.61 12.85
N SER A 50 -3.58 -1.48 12.75
CA SER A 50 -4.50 -1.59 13.88
C SER A 50 -4.34 -2.91 14.65
N SER A 51 -4.17 -4.04 13.95
CA SER A 51 -4.02 -5.35 14.62
C SER A 51 -2.72 -5.51 15.43
N VAL A 52 -1.74 -4.62 15.24
CA VAL A 52 -0.44 -4.66 15.94
C VAL A 52 -0.39 -3.66 17.09
N ILE A 53 -1.25 -2.64 17.06
CA ILE A 53 -1.27 -1.57 18.05
C ILE A 53 -2.46 -1.78 18.99
N ASP A 54 -2.18 -2.03 20.27
CA ASP A 54 -3.19 -2.25 21.30
C ASP A 54 -3.67 -0.93 21.93
N LYS A 55 -4.04 0.05 21.09
CA LYS A 55 -4.68 1.30 21.50
C LYS A 55 -5.41 2.00 20.36
N SER A 56 -6.16 3.04 20.70
CA SER A 56 -6.88 3.86 19.71
C SER A 56 -5.89 4.44 18.70
N LEU A 57 -6.27 4.41 17.43
CA LEU A 57 -5.50 5.04 16.35
C LEU A 57 -5.38 6.56 16.53
N MET A 58 -6.22 7.18 17.37
CA MET A 58 -6.08 8.60 17.72
C MET A 58 -4.93 8.86 18.72
N ASP A 59 -4.57 7.86 19.53
CA ASP A 59 -3.61 7.99 20.64
C ASP A 59 -2.20 7.45 20.29
N VAL A 60 -1.95 7.17 19.01
CA VAL A 60 -0.67 6.66 18.52
C VAL A 60 0.46 7.68 18.66
N ASP A 61 1.59 7.22 19.17
CA ASP A 61 2.81 8.01 19.34
C ASP A 61 3.96 7.53 18.44
N ILE A 62 5.12 8.16 18.56
CA ILE A 62 6.31 7.80 17.78
C ILE A 62 6.81 6.39 18.12
N SER A 63 6.70 5.96 19.37
CA SER A 63 7.16 4.65 19.84
C SER A 63 6.36 3.53 19.18
N ASP A 64 5.05 3.66 19.02
CA ASP A 64 4.22 2.66 18.33
C ASP A 64 4.59 2.52 16.87
N LEU A 65 4.87 3.64 16.21
CA LEU A 65 5.32 3.65 14.81
C LEU A 65 6.67 2.96 14.65
N ILE A 66 7.55 3.08 15.66
CA ILE A 66 8.81 2.33 15.72
C ILE A 66 8.53 0.84 15.94
N VAL A 67 7.62 0.48 16.85
CA VAL A 67 7.20 -0.92 17.10
C VAL A 67 6.66 -1.54 15.82
N PHE A 68 5.73 -0.87 15.13
CA PHE A 68 5.17 -1.35 13.88
C PHE A 68 6.22 -1.44 12.77
N LYS A 69 7.15 -0.47 12.69
CA LYS A 69 8.27 -0.56 11.75
C LYS A 69 9.12 -1.81 11.99
N LYS A 70 9.49 -2.08 13.25
CA LYS A 70 10.26 -3.28 13.63
C LYS A 70 9.48 -4.55 13.32
N TYR A 71 8.18 -4.56 13.61
CA TYR A 71 7.27 -5.65 13.26
C TYR A 71 7.31 -5.94 11.75
N LEU A 72 7.20 -4.91 10.90
CA LEU A 72 7.28 -5.08 9.44
C LEU A 72 8.64 -5.59 8.96
N GLU A 73 9.73 -5.25 9.66
CA GLU A 73 11.09 -5.74 9.35
C GLU A 73 11.28 -7.23 9.68
N THR A 74 10.47 -7.80 10.58
CA THR A 74 10.47 -9.24 10.87
C THR A 74 9.51 -10.05 9.98
N GLN A 75 8.60 -9.37 9.26
CA GLN A 75 7.62 -10.05 8.41
C GLN A 75 8.21 -10.62 7.13
N ARG A 76 7.60 -11.72 6.68
CA ARG A 76 7.90 -12.39 5.42
C ARG A 76 6.64 -12.53 4.57
N ASN A 77 6.80 -12.52 3.25
CA ASN A 77 5.71 -12.78 2.33
C ASN A 77 5.39 -14.28 2.25
N ARG A 78 4.39 -14.65 1.43
CA ARG A 78 3.97 -16.05 1.21
C ARG A 78 5.07 -16.99 0.69
N TYR A 79 6.19 -16.46 0.21
CA TYR A 79 7.36 -17.22 -0.25
C TYR A 79 8.50 -17.19 0.77
N THR A 80 8.20 -16.81 2.02
CA THR A 80 9.19 -16.71 3.11
C THR A 80 10.26 -15.65 2.82
N ILE A 81 10.01 -14.70 1.90
CA ILE A 81 10.94 -13.63 1.57
C ILE A 81 10.67 -12.43 2.50
N PRO A 82 11.69 -11.82 3.13
CA PRO A 82 11.52 -10.63 3.96
C PRO A 82 10.81 -9.50 3.20
N PHE A 83 10.05 -8.68 3.91
CA PHE A 83 9.42 -7.52 3.30
C PHE A 83 10.45 -6.58 2.70
N SER A 84 10.22 -6.23 1.42
CA SER A 84 11.08 -5.28 0.72
C SER A 84 10.96 -3.87 1.30
N PRO A 85 12.00 -3.02 1.15
CA PRO A 85 11.91 -1.61 1.47
C PRO A 85 10.68 -0.90 0.87
N LYS A 86 10.30 -1.30 -0.35
CA LYS A 86 9.11 -0.78 -1.05
C LYS A 86 7.82 -1.19 -0.34
N THR A 87 7.73 -2.45 0.10
CA THR A 87 6.57 -2.96 0.86
C THR A 87 6.40 -2.17 2.16
N ILE A 88 7.47 -2.02 2.95
CA ILE A 88 7.44 -1.24 4.20
C ILE A 88 7.08 0.22 3.91
N SER A 89 7.62 0.81 2.85
CA SER A 89 7.31 2.19 2.45
C SER A 89 5.84 2.37 2.09
N ARG A 90 5.18 1.37 1.49
CA ARG A 90 3.76 1.42 1.16
C ARG A 90 2.90 1.46 2.43
N TYR A 91 3.21 0.65 3.44
CA TYR A 91 2.51 0.71 4.73
C TYR A 91 2.56 2.12 5.32
N PHE A 92 3.75 2.72 5.38
CA PHE A 92 3.91 4.10 5.90
C PHE A 92 3.39 5.21 4.96
N SER A 93 3.02 4.89 3.73
CA SER A 93 2.30 5.82 2.86
C SER A 93 0.81 5.80 3.18
N ALA A 94 0.24 4.60 3.36
CA ALA A 94 -1.14 4.44 3.81
C ALA A 94 -1.37 5.06 5.19
N ILE A 95 -0.45 4.80 6.14
CA ILE A 95 -0.51 5.39 7.48
C ILE A 95 -0.43 6.92 7.39
N GLU A 96 0.50 7.49 6.63
CA GLU A 96 0.56 8.95 6.50
C GLU A 96 -0.72 9.56 5.96
N SER A 97 -1.25 9.03 4.86
CA SER A 97 -2.50 9.51 4.27
C SER A 97 -3.68 9.41 5.24
N PHE A 98 -3.73 8.36 6.06
CA PHE A 98 -4.74 8.20 7.11
C PHE A 98 -4.60 9.24 8.23
N TYR A 99 -3.38 9.51 8.71
CA TYR A 99 -3.17 10.53 9.76
C TYR A 99 -3.33 11.96 9.24
N GLU A 100 -3.13 12.21 7.95
CA GLU A 100 -3.49 13.48 7.30
C GLU A 100 -5.01 13.68 7.32
N PHE A 101 -5.79 12.63 7.02
CA PHE A 101 -7.25 12.64 7.17
C PHE A 101 -7.69 12.88 8.62
N LEU A 102 -7.09 12.18 9.61
CA LEU A 102 -7.44 12.39 11.01
C LEU A 102 -7.13 13.81 11.50
N GLU A 103 -6.05 14.42 11.00
CA GLU A 103 -5.70 15.83 11.28
C GLU A 103 -6.71 16.78 10.62
N PHE A 104 -7.14 16.48 9.38
CA PHE A 104 -8.13 17.27 8.65
C PHE A 104 -9.51 17.26 9.32
N GLU A 105 -9.97 16.11 9.80
CA GLU A 105 -11.25 15.95 10.51
C GLU A 105 -11.20 16.36 12.00
N GLU A 106 -10.07 16.92 12.44
CA GLU A 106 -9.82 17.37 13.82
C GLU A 106 -9.94 16.26 14.87
N TYR A 107 -9.75 14.98 14.48
CA TYR A 107 -9.65 13.86 15.42
C TYR A 107 -8.34 13.93 16.22
N ILE A 108 -7.28 14.46 15.61
CA ILE A 108 -5.98 14.70 16.25
C ILE A 108 -5.49 16.12 15.98
N ASP A 109 -4.67 16.66 16.87
CA ASP A 109 -4.12 18.01 16.72
C ASP A 109 -3.10 18.12 15.58
N LYS A 110 -2.26 17.07 15.40
CA LYS A 110 -1.18 17.09 14.42
C LYS A 110 -0.63 15.71 14.09
N SER A 111 -0.46 15.41 12.81
CA SER A 111 0.17 14.16 12.36
C SER A 111 1.64 14.06 12.77
N LEU A 112 2.01 12.90 13.35
CA LEU A 112 3.38 12.56 13.71
C LEU A 112 4.19 12.02 12.51
N MET A 113 3.50 11.70 11.41
CA MET A 113 4.08 11.06 10.22
C MET A 113 5.19 11.88 9.54
N PRO A 114 5.09 13.20 9.37
CA PRO A 114 6.16 14.00 8.79
C PRO A 114 7.47 13.91 9.59
N LYS A 115 7.38 13.94 10.93
CA LYS A 115 8.54 13.80 11.83
C LYS A 115 9.13 12.39 11.76
N PHE A 116 8.26 11.37 11.84
CA PHE A 116 8.67 9.97 11.79
C PHE A 116 9.37 9.63 10.47
N ARG A 117 8.78 10.04 9.35
CA ARG A 117 9.31 9.77 8.01
C ARG A 117 10.70 10.37 7.81
N ARG A 118 10.90 11.61 8.24
CA ARG A 118 12.20 12.31 8.13
C ARG A 118 13.31 11.57 8.86
N ARG A 119 13.03 11.00 10.03
CA ARG A 119 14.01 10.34 10.90
C ARG A 119 14.19 8.85 10.59
N TYR A 120 13.11 8.10 10.48
CA TYR A 120 13.14 6.63 10.47
C TYR A 120 12.98 6.00 9.08
N LEU A 121 12.41 6.72 8.10
CA LEU A 121 12.15 6.18 6.76
C LEU A 121 13.10 6.72 5.67
N LYS A 122 13.99 7.66 5.99
CA LYS A 122 14.93 8.28 5.03
C LYS A 122 15.81 7.23 4.33
N ARG A 123 16.33 6.25 5.07
CA ARG A 123 17.16 5.16 4.51
C ARG A 123 16.36 4.20 3.64
N LEU A 124 15.10 3.96 3.99
CA LEU A 124 14.18 3.11 3.24
C LEU A 124 13.96 3.67 1.83
N ARG A 125 13.70 4.98 1.71
CA ARG A 125 13.51 5.66 0.42
C ARG A 125 14.74 5.59 -0.49
N ARG A 126 15.95 5.62 0.09
CA ARG A 126 17.20 5.45 -0.69
C ARG A 126 17.33 4.02 -1.21
N LYS A 127 17.05 3.02 -0.38
CA LYS A 127 17.03 1.61 -0.78
C LYS A 127 15.95 1.32 -1.83
N THR A 128 14.77 1.92 -1.72
CA THR A 128 13.72 1.76 -2.74
C THR A 128 14.12 2.35 -4.10
N ARG A 129 14.86 3.46 -4.12
CA ARG A 129 15.39 4.06 -5.36
C ARG A 129 16.58 3.30 -5.92
N SER A 130 17.43 2.75 -5.04
CA SER A 130 18.62 1.96 -5.42
C SER A 130 18.28 0.52 -5.81
N ASN A 131 17.19 -0.06 -5.28
CA ASN A 131 16.61 -1.33 -5.72
C ASN A 131 15.88 -1.18 -7.08
N GLY A 132 16.48 -0.44 -8.01
CA GLY A 132 16.17 -0.52 -9.43
C GLY A 132 16.39 -1.94 -9.98
N SER A 133 17.11 -2.79 -9.25
CA SER A 133 17.07 -4.24 -9.34
C SER A 133 15.76 -4.79 -8.75
N SER A 134 14.65 -4.46 -9.38
CA SER A 134 13.56 -5.41 -9.42
C SER A 134 14.17 -6.74 -9.88
N ASN A 135 14.00 -7.85 -9.16
CA ASN A 135 14.37 -9.20 -9.64
C ASN A 135 13.63 -9.60 -10.94
N ARG A 136 12.93 -8.66 -11.58
CA ARG A 136 12.38 -8.81 -12.92
C ARG A 136 13.55 -8.77 -13.87
N LYS A 137 13.93 -9.94 -14.35
CA LYS A 137 14.86 -10.07 -15.45
C LYS A 137 14.21 -9.47 -16.70
N LEU A 138 14.96 -8.65 -17.41
CA LEU A 138 14.59 -8.30 -18.78
C LEU A 138 14.80 -9.56 -19.63
N ILE A 139 13.84 -9.86 -20.48
CA ILE A 139 13.94 -10.95 -21.45
C ILE A 139 14.68 -10.45 -22.68
N THR A 140 15.59 -11.25 -23.23
CA THR A 140 16.24 -10.94 -24.51
C THR A 140 15.30 -11.21 -25.69
N VAL A 141 15.66 -10.72 -26.88
CA VAL A 141 14.89 -10.99 -28.11
C VAL A 141 14.84 -12.50 -28.41
N ASP A 142 15.96 -13.20 -28.19
CA ASP A 142 16.05 -14.64 -28.42
C ASP A 142 15.20 -15.41 -27.40
N GLU A 143 15.27 -15.08 -26.12
CA GLU A 143 14.43 -15.67 -25.08
C GLU A 143 12.93 -15.42 -25.34
N MET A 144 12.58 -14.25 -25.86
CA MET A 144 11.21 -13.92 -26.25
C MET A 144 10.74 -14.75 -27.45
N SER A 145 11.61 -14.96 -28.45
CA SER A 145 11.33 -15.83 -29.59
C SER A 145 11.10 -17.28 -29.15
N MET A 146 11.94 -17.79 -28.24
CA MET A 146 11.78 -19.11 -27.63
C MET A 146 10.44 -19.23 -26.88
N LEU A 147 10.08 -18.22 -26.09
CA LEU A 147 8.79 -18.17 -25.39
C LEU A 147 7.62 -18.25 -26.38
N LEU A 148 7.60 -17.42 -27.43
CA LEU A 148 6.53 -17.39 -28.44
C LEU A 148 6.40 -18.71 -29.20
N ASN A 149 7.51 -19.40 -29.45
CA ASN A 149 7.51 -20.69 -30.14
C ASN A 149 7.07 -21.85 -29.24
N SER A 150 7.19 -21.72 -27.92
CA SER A 150 6.75 -22.74 -26.97
C SER A 150 5.25 -22.74 -26.66
N ILE A 151 4.53 -21.67 -27.03
CA ILE A 151 3.10 -21.51 -26.71
C ILE A 151 2.26 -22.20 -27.79
N MET A 152 1.46 -23.18 -27.38
CA MET A 152 0.58 -23.96 -28.27
C MET A 152 -0.77 -23.29 -28.51
N ASP A 153 -1.34 -22.61 -27.51
CA ASP A 153 -2.63 -21.93 -27.64
C ASP A 153 -2.47 -20.65 -28.49
N PRO A 154 -3.16 -20.54 -29.65
CA PRO A 154 -3.08 -19.36 -30.50
C PRO A 154 -3.48 -18.06 -29.80
N ARG A 155 -4.42 -18.12 -28.85
CA ARG A 155 -4.86 -16.95 -28.06
C ARG A 155 -3.74 -16.47 -27.15
N ASP A 156 -3.13 -17.38 -26.39
CA ASP A 156 -2.07 -17.01 -25.45
C ASP A 156 -0.84 -16.48 -26.21
N LYS A 157 -0.55 -17.07 -27.38
CA LYS A 157 0.50 -16.59 -28.27
C LYS A 157 0.21 -15.18 -28.80
N ALA A 158 -1.02 -14.92 -29.24
CA ALA A 158 -1.44 -13.60 -29.70
C ALA A 158 -1.35 -12.54 -28.58
N VAL A 159 -1.80 -12.85 -27.37
CA VAL A 159 -1.72 -11.96 -26.20
C VAL A 159 -0.26 -11.60 -25.87
N ILE A 160 0.62 -12.60 -25.79
CA ILE A 160 2.03 -12.39 -25.46
C ILE A 160 2.74 -11.62 -26.59
N MET A 161 2.43 -11.91 -27.85
CA MET A 161 2.97 -11.18 -28.99
C MET A 161 2.51 -9.72 -29.02
N LEU A 162 1.22 -9.47 -28.75
CA LEU A 162 0.67 -8.13 -28.68
C LEU A 162 1.35 -7.29 -27.58
N LEU A 163 1.48 -7.86 -26.38
CA LEU A 163 2.18 -7.22 -25.25
C LEU A 163 3.64 -6.88 -25.61
N ALA A 164 4.34 -7.80 -26.27
CA ALA A 164 5.75 -7.60 -26.63
C ALA A 164 5.96 -6.57 -27.75
N LYS A 165 5.03 -6.46 -28.70
CA LYS A 165 5.14 -5.54 -29.84
C LYS A 165 4.64 -4.14 -29.55
N THR A 166 3.63 -4.00 -28.69
CA THR A 166 2.98 -2.70 -28.41
C THR A 166 3.44 -2.09 -27.09
N GLY A 167 3.91 -2.90 -26.15
CA GLY A 167 4.31 -2.43 -24.82
C GLY A 167 3.16 -1.98 -23.93
N ILE A 168 1.91 -2.27 -24.29
CA ILE A 168 0.72 -1.96 -23.47
C ILE A 168 0.75 -2.73 -22.15
N ARG A 169 0.11 -2.18 -21.12
CA ARG A 169 0.00 -2.83 -19.81
C ARG A 169 -1.01 -3.97 -19.87
N ARG A 170 -0.84 -4.97 -18.99
CA ARG A 170 -1.77 -6.11 -18.84
C ARG A 170 -3.25 -5.68 -18.79
N GLN A 171 -3.55 -4.61 -18.05
CA GLN A 171 -4.94 -4.14 -17.91
C GLN A 171 -5.47 -3.51 -19.20
N GLU A 172 -4.61 -2.81 -19.94
CA GLU A 172 -4.94 -2.24 -21.25
C GLU A 172 -5.20 -3.38 -22.24
N CYS A 173 -4.29 -4.37 -22.29
CA CYS A 173 -4.44 -5.57 -23.14
C CYS A 173 -5.73 -6.36 -22.85
N SER A 174 -6.15 -6.44 -21.59
CA SER A 174 -7.36 -7.17 -21.19
C SER A 174 -8.65 -6.45 -21.58
N ASN A 175 -8.57 -5.15 -21.89
CA ASN A 175 -9.72 -4.30 -22.16
C ASN A 175 -9.83 -3.92 -23.66
N ILE A 176 -8.98 -4.50 -24.52
CA ILE A 176 -9.03 -4.24 -25.97
C ILE A 176 -10.33 -4.77 -26.55
N GLU A 177 -11.00 -3.92 -27.31
CA GLU A 177 -12.15 -4.27 -28.12
C GLU A 177 -11.75 -4.44 -29.60
N ILE A 178 -12.56 -5.17 -30.37
CA ILE A 178 -12.28 -5.44 -31.81
C ILE A 178 -12.23 -4.15 -32.65
N LYS A 179 -12.83 -3.07 -32.16
CA LYS A 179 -12.98 -1.79 -32.87
C LYS A 179 -11.87 -0.78 -32.58
N ASP A 180 -10.99 -1.08 -31.61
CA ASP A 180 -9.86 -0.22 -31.24
C ASP A 180 -8.73 -0.33 -32.28
#